data_AF-A0A094IR70-F1
#
_entry.id   AF-A0A094IR70-F1
#
_cell.length_a   1.000
_cell.length_b   1.000
_cell.length_c   1.000
_cell.angle_alpha   90.00
_cell.angle_beta   90.00
_cell.angle_gamma   90.00
#
_symmetry.space_group_name_H-M   'P 1'
#
loop_
_entity.id
_entity.type
_entity.pdbx_description
1 polymer ?
#
loop_
_entity_poly.entity_id
_entity_poly.type
_entity_poly.pdbx_seq_one_letter_code
_entity_poly.pdbx_strand_id
1 'polypeptide(L)'
;MGALFGANSRSTLSRCIKPSIRPFSSTHACQIKAPKAPSTRRQPRPLNAQGRPDNHNQRREWIEALIGNRKATIAQFGLAKKAGALNIEPEDSIEFLRSYCNTVAEPGWEVRFCREHKTDPHTLAMVSRILNKNHARPLRKMGENMMVCAAVLGDLNSIVAVLNKALRNDQLRHPHLLLPMTKLKFYANQGNPEAMVMYGRILDREKKHGEAAAMFQKVAETPRDGSVDAEIGNALIQQGNLYYRDGKKEEARMSFKKAALEFDNPEGYYKLAYIMPDQDPLKETYLLKAAASRIREAVVEVAALYSRTADSEASSEEGRQAKMLADEWQKLEAHLAGEENGAAA
;
A
#
# COMPACT_ATOMS: atom_id res chain seq x y z
N MET A 1 -43.91 21.13 54.78
CA MET A 1 -42.47 21.01 54.48
C MET A 1 -42.34 20.48 53.05
N GLY A 2 -41.84 21.33 52.13
CA GLY A 2 -41.31 21.04 50.79
C GLY A 2 -42.32 20.55 49.72
N ALA A 3 -42.85 21.38 48.81
CA ALA A 3 -42.24 22.06 47.64
C ALA A 3 -41.95 21.11 46.45
N LEU A 4 -42.16 21.42 45.18
CA LEU A 4 -42.81 22.51 44.44
C LEU A 4 -43.00 22.03 42.98
N PHE A 5 -44.05 22.51 42.33
CA PHE A 5 -44.41 22.33 40.91
C PHE A 5 -43.38 22.92 39.94
N GLY A 6 -43.40 22.45 38.68
CA GLY A 6 -42.93 23.27 37.56
C GLY A 6 -42.62 22.52 36.26
N ALA A 7 -43.66 22.24 35.46
CA ALA A 7 -43.53 21.90 34.06
C ALA A 7 -43.03 23.11 33.26
N ASN A 8 -42.14 22.91 32.28
CA ASN A 8 -41.95 23.85 31.18
C ASN A 8 -41.56 23.14 29.88
N SER A 9 -42.55 23.13 28.99
CA SER A 9 -42.46 23.17 27.53
C SER A 9 -41.20 23.86 26.99
N ARG A 10 -40.49 23.19 26.07
CA ARG A 10 -39.75 23.86 24.99
C ARG A 10 -40.15 23.30 23.64
N SER A 11 -40.90 24.14 22.95
CA SER A 11 -41.29 24.16 21.55
C SER A 11 -40.11 24.10 20.58
N THR A 12 -40.21 23.19 19.61
CA THR A 12 -40.03 23.41 18.17
C THR A 12 -39.23 24.62 17.69
N LEU A 13 -38.08 24.34 17.08
CA LEU A 13 -37.59 25.06 15.90
C LEU A 13 -37.12 24.05 14.85
N SER A 14 -38.11 23.50 14.14
CA SER A 14 -37.92 22.93 12.81
C SER A 14 -37.52 24.06 11.87
N ARG A 15 -36.23 24.15 11.51
CA ARG A 15 -35.81 24.90 10.34
C ARG A 15 -35.60 23.93 9.19
N CYS A 16 -36.55 24.00 8.26
CA CYS A 16 -36.49 23.39 6.94
C CYS A 16 -35.24 23.88 6.20
N ILE A 17 -34.17 23.08 6.18
CA ILE A 17 -33.14 23.20 5.14
C ILE A 17 -33.59 22.28 4.01
N LYS A 18 -34.03 22.89 2.91
CA LYS A 18 -34.32 22.17 1.66
C LYS A 18 -33.07 21.38 1.25
N PRO A 19 -33.15 20.07 0.99
CA PRO A 19 -32.10 19.39 0.25
C PRO A 19 -32.19 19.88 -1.20
N SER A 20 -31.39 20.90 -1.54
CA SER A 20 -31.10 21.24 -2.93
C SER A 20 -30.23 20.14 -3.51
N ILE A 21 -30.85 19.02 -3.87
CA ILE A 21 -30.27 18.05 -4.79
C ILE A 21 -30.15 18.77 -6.14
N ARG A 22 -28.95 19.25 -6.47
CA ARG A 22 -28.57 19.49 -7.85
C ARG A 22 -27.56 18.42 -8.26
N PRO A 23 -27.75 17.75 -9.41
CA PRO A 23 -26.73 16.93 -10.01
C PRO A 23 -25.70 17.88 -10.64
N PHE A 24 -24.49 17.91 -10.11
CA PHE A 24 -23.38 18.55 -10.80
C PHE A 24 -22.46 17.48 -11.38
N SER A 25 -22.81 17.05 -12.59
CA SER A 25 -21.85 16.88 -13.66
C SER A 25 -21.42 18.27 -14.12
N SER A 26 -20.21 18.70 -13.74
CA SER A 26 -19.48 19.72 -14.50
C SER A 26 -17.98 19.42 -14.45
N THR A 27 -17.52 18.81 -15.54
CA THR A 27 -16.16 18.92 -16.05
C THR A 27 -15.82 20.40 -16.24
N HIS A 28 -15.31 21.04 -15.19
CA HIS A 28 -14.44 22.20 -15.35
C HIS A 28 -13.01 21.69 -15.45
N ALA A 29 -12.65 21.32 -16.68
CA ALA A 29 -11.28 21.30 -17.13
C ALA A 29 -10.73 22.73 -17.02
N CYS A 30 -10.13 23.05 -15.88
CA CYS A 30 -9.22 24.18 -15.79
C CYS A 30 -8.00 23.81 -16.64
N GLN A 31 -7.99 24.27 -17.90
CA GLN A 31 -6.81 24.24 -18.75
C GLN A 31 -5.80 25.25 -18.19
N ILE A 32 -5.13 24.89 -17.09
CA ILE A 32 -3.86 25.49 -16.75
C ILE A 32 -2.87 24.98 -17.81
N LYS A 33 -2.62 25.81 -18.83
CA LYS A 33 -1.48 25.64 -19.72
C LYS A 33 -0.22 25.88 -18.90
N ALA A 34 0.21 24.88 -18.15
CA ALA A 34 1.55 24.83 -17.61
C ALA A 34 2.53 24.87 -18.80
N PRO A 35 3.58 25.70 -18.77
CA PRO A 35 4.60 25.69 -19.81
C PRO A 35 5.19 24.28 -19.88
N LYS A 36 5.11 23.64 -21.06
CA LYS A 36 5.75 22.36 -21.33
C LYS A 36 7.24 22.52 -21.04
N ALA A 37 7.70 21.95 -19.93
CA ALA A 37 9.12 21.74 -19.71
C ALA A 37 9.70 21.01 -20.94
N PRO A 38 10.89 21.40 -21.44
CA PRO A 38 11.50 20.75 -22.57
C PRO A 38 11.59 19.26 -22.29
N SER A 39 10.91 18.47 -23.13
CA SER A 39 10.97 17.02 -23.11
C SER A 39 12.44 16.62 -23.21
N THR A 40 13.03 16.20 -22.10
CA THR A 40 14.30 15.48 -22.14
C THR A 40 14.01 14.18 -22.85
N ARG A 41 14.29 14.18 -24.16
CA ARG A 41 14.25 13.04 -25.06
C ARG A 41 15.00 11.91 -24.36
N ARG A 42 14.27 10.96 -23.77
CA ARG A 42 14.84 9.78 -23.12
C ARG A 42 15.71 9.11 -24.18
N GLN A 43 17.02 9.14 -23.96
CA GLN A 43 17.98 8.43 -24.80
C GLN A 43 17.52 6.96 -24.89
N PRO A 44 17.33 6.42 -26.10
CA PRO A 44 16.98 5.01 -26.25
C PRO A 44 18.06 4.16 -25.59
N ARG A 45 17.66 3.09 -24.90
CA ARG A 45 18.62 2.17 -24.28
C ARG A 45 19.57 1.63 -25.37
N PRO A 46 20.88 1.54 -25.10
CA PRO A 46 21.79 0.85 -26.00
C PRO A 46 21.29 -0.59 -26.19
N LEU A 47 20.92 -0.90 -27.43
CA LEU A 47 20.65 -2.26 -27.86
C LEU A 47 21.98 -2.85 -28.31
N ASN A 48 22.21 -4.13 -28.02
CA ASN A 48 23.36 -4.82 -28.61
C ASN A 48 23.18 -4.93 -30.14
N ALA A 49 24.21 -5.42 -30.85
CA ALA A 49 24.18 -5.59 -32.31
C ALA A 49 23.01 -6.45 -32.85
N GLN A 50 22.26 -7.12 -31.96
CA GLN A 50 21.12 -7.99 -32.27
C GLN A 50 19.77 -7.38 -31.84
N GLY A 51 19.73 -6.11 -31.45
CA GLY A 51 18.49 -5.44 -31.02
C GLY A 51 17.98 -5.91 -29.65
N ARG A 52 18.78 -6.64 -28.86
CA ARG A 52 18.43 -7.11 -27.52
C ARG A 52 18.95 -6.13 -26.45
N PRO A 53 18.28 -6.06 -25.28
CA PRO A 53 18.82 -5.33 -24.14
C PRO A 53 20.22 -5.84 -23.82
N ASP A 54 21.20 -4.93 -23.73
CA ASP A 54 22.57 -5.30 -23.42
C ASP A 54 22.71 -5.66 -21.93
N ASN A 55 22.49 -6.95 -21.62
CA ASN A 55 22.64 -7.49 -20.27
C ASN A 55 24.08 -7.38 -19.75
N HIS A 56 25.10 -7.26 -20.63
CA HIS A 56 26.47 -7.05 -20.20
C HIS A 56 26.68 -5.65 -19.61
N ASN A 57 26.03 -4.63 -20.17
CA ASN A 57 26.07 -3.27 -19.61
C ASN A 57 25.41 -3.23 -18.22
N GLN A 58 24.29 -3.92 -18.02
CA GLN A 58 23.64 -3.98 -16.71
C GLN A 58 24.51 -4.66 -15.65
N ARG A 59 25.15 -5.78 -15.98
CA ARG A 59 26.08 -6.47 -15.07
C ARG A 59 27.27 -5.59 -14.71
N ARG A 60 27.84 -4.90 -15.69
CA ARG A 60 28.94 -3.95 -15.47
C ARG A 60 28.52 -2.83 -14.53
N GLU A 61 27.37 -2.19 -14.77
CA GLU A 61 26.80 -1.16 -13.90
C GLU A 61 26.63 -1.65 -12.45
N TRP A 62 26.18 -2.90 -12.27
CA TRP A 62 26.04 -3.49 -10.94
C TRP A 62 27.39 -3.69 -10.25
N ILE A 63 28.39 -4.25 -10.95
CA ILE A 63 29.72 -4.48 -10.40
C ILE A 63 30.40 -3.16 -10.03
N GLU A 64 30.34 -2.15 -10.90
CA GLU A 64 30.91 -0.82 -10.63
C GLU A 64 30.23 -0.18 -9.42
N ALA A 65 28.90 -0.26 -9.32
CA ALA A 65 28.17 0.26 -8.17
C ALA A 65 28.50 -0.50 -6.87
N LEU A 66 28.70 -1.82 -6.91
CA LEU A 66 29.13 -2.62 -5.76
C LEU A 66 30.52 -2.20 -5.27
N ILE A 67 31.46 -1.94 -6.19
CA ILE A 67 32.80 -1.45 -5.85
C ILE A 67 32.71 -0.07 -5.21
N GLY A 68 31.98 0.85 -5.83
CA GLY A 68 31.83 2.23 -5.33
C GLY A 68 31.12 2.32 -3.98
N ASN A 69 30.18 1.41 -3.69
CA ASN A 69 29.38 1.43 -2.47
C ASN A 69 29.75 0.35 -1.45
N ARG A 70 30.94 -0.27 -1.59
CA ARG A 70 31.36 -1.43 -0.80
C ARG A 70 31.15 -1.26 0.70
N LYS A 71 31.66 -0.16 1.28
CA LYS A 71 31.57 0.10 2.73
C LYS A 71 30.13 0.26 3.21
N ALA A 72 29.30 0.98 2.45
CA ALA A 72 27.90 1.19 2.78
C ALA A 72 27.11 -0.13 2.72
N THR A 73 27.33 -0.95 1.70
CA THR A 73 26.70 -2.27 1.56
C THR A 73 27.08 -3.20 2.71
N ILE A 74 28.37 -3.29 3.05
CA ILE A 74 28.85 -4.10 4.19
C ILE A 74 28.19 -3.62 5.49
N ALA A 75 28.13 -2.30 5.73
CA ALA A 75 27.48 -1.74 6.91
C ALA A 75 25.99 -2.10 7.00
N GLN A 76 25.26 -2.02 5.89
CA GLN A 76 23.84 -2.40 5.84
C GLN A 76 23.63 -3.90 6.11
N PHE A 77 24.47 -4.76 5.56
CA PHE A 77 24.46 -6.20 5.87
C PHE A 77 24.81 -6.47 7.33
N GLY A 78 25.77 -5.73 7.90
CA GLY A 78 26.12 -5.78 9.32
C GLY A 78 24.94 -5.43 10.23
N LEU A 79 24.16 -4.40 9.89
CA LEU A 79 22.94 -4.06 10.62
C LEU A 79 21.88 -5.17 10.52
N ALA A 80 21.65 -5.71 9.33
CA ALA A 80 20.69 -6.79 9.13
C ALA A 80 21.07 -8.07 9.88
N LYS A 81 22.37 -8.42 9.88
CA LYS A 81 22.90 -9.56 10.64
C LYS A 81 22.76 -9.37 12.14
N LYS A 82 23.13 -8.20 12.67
CA LYS A 82 22.96 -7.87 14.11
C LYS A 82 21.50 -7.96 14.55
N ALA A 83 20.56 -7.64 13.67
CA ALA A 83 19.13 -7.80 13.91
C ALA A 83 18.62 -9.25 13.76
N GLY A 84 19.50 -10.22 13.44
CA GLY A 84 19.11 -11.61 13.19
C GLY A 84 18.35 -11.83 11.89
N ALA A 85 18.27 -10.81 11.02
CA ALA A 85 17.44 -10.83 9.82
C ALA A 85 18.16 -11.38 8.58
N LEU A 86 19.48 -11.59 8.65
CA LEU A 86 20.30 -12.09 7.55
C LEU A 86 21.42 -13.00 8.05
N ASN A 87 21.53 -14.20 7.47
CA ASN A 87 22.58 -15.17 7.78
C ASN A 87 23.71 -15.16 6.74
N ILE A 88 24.21 -13.97 6.40
CA ILE A 88 25.37 -13.78 5.52
C ILE A 88 26.38 -12.94 6.31
N GLU A 89 27.65 -13.34 6.36
CA GLU A 89 28.69 -12.52 6.95
C GLU A 89 28.80 -11.19 6.18
N PRO A 90 28.83 -10.03 6.86
CA PRO A 90 28.91 -8.73 6.19
C PRO A 90 30.11 -8.63 5.25
N GLU A 91 31.23 -9.24 5.62
CA GLU A 91 32.47 -9.28 4.84
C GLU A 91 32.31 -10.08 3.54
N ASP A 92 31.52 -11.16 3.56
CA ASP A 92 31.25 -12.04 2.42
C ASP A 92 30.17 -11.49 1.48
N SER A 93 29.40 -10.50 1.92
CA SER A 93 28.29 -9.91 1.17
C SER A 93 28.69 -9.46 -0.24
N ILE A 94 29.87 -8.86 -0.39
CA ILE A 94 30.34 -8.33 -1.68
C ILE A 94 30.64 -9.45 -2.65
N GLU A 95 31.22 -10.55 -2.17
CA GLU A 95 31.52 -11.70 -3.02
C GLU A 95 30.25 -12.46 -3.40
N PHE A 96 29.30 -12.60 -2.47
CA PHE A 96 27.97 -13.12 -2.75
C PHE A 96 27.25 -12.31 -3.85
N LEU A 97 27.23 -10.98 -3.73
CA LEU A 97 26.61 -10.09 -4.72
C LEU A 97 27.35 -10.12 -6.07
N ARG A 98 28.69 -10.21 -6.05
CA ARG A 98 29.50 -10.36 -7.27
C ARG A 98 29.19 -11.68 -7.96
N SER A 99 29.11 -12.78 -7.20
CA SER A 99 28.75 -14.10 -7.74
C SER A 99 27.39 -14.03 -8.42
N TYR A 100 26.38 -13.40 -7.79
CA TYR A 100 25.07 -13.20 -8.41
C TYR A 100 25.14 -12.43 -9.74
N CYS A 101 25.94 -11.37 -9.83
CA CYS A 101 26.12 -10.60 -11.07
C CYS A 101 26.71 -11.44 -12.21
N ASN A 102 27.57 -12.40 -11.85
CA ASN A 102 28.27 -13.25 -12.80
C ASN A 102 27.46 -14.46 -13.25
N THR A 103 26.43 -14.87 -12.49
CA THR A 103 25.59 -16.02 -12.84
C THR A 103 24.94 -15.86 -14.21
N VAL A 104 25.01 -16.89 -15.03
CA VAL A 104 24.37 -16.91 -16.36
C VAL A 104 22.88 -17.20 -16.20
N ALA A 105 22.03 -16.38 -16.82
CA ALA A 105 20.58 -16.49 -16.72
C ALA A 105 20.04 -17.63 -17.61
N GLU A 106 20.36 -18.87 -17.25
CA GLU A 106 19.82 -20.10 -17.85
C GLU A 106 18.58 -20.58 -17.07
N PRO A 107 17.60 -21.23 -17.70
CA PRO A 107 16.43 -21.74 -16.97
C PRO A 107 16.83 -22.53 -15.70
N GLY A 108 16.32 -22.11 -14.54
CA GLY A 108 16.60 -22.73 -13.24
C GLY A 108 17.92 -22.32 -12.57
N TRP A 109 18.62 -21.31 -13.10
CA TRP A 109 19.83 -20.77 -12.48
C TRP A 109 19.59 -20.28 -11.04
N GLU A 110 18.39 -19.79 -10.73
CA GLU A 110 18.05 -19.28 -9.40
C GLU A 110 18.16 -20.39 -8.34
N VAL A 111 17.70 -21.61 -8.69
CA VAL A 111 17.76 -22.79 -7.80
C VAL A 111 19.21 -23.21 -7.57
N ARG A 112 20.00 -23.19 -8.67
CA ARG A 112 21.42 -23.53 -8.63
C ARG A 112 22.19 -22.52 -7.77
N PHE A 113 21.95 -21.24 -7.97
CA PHE A 113 22.55 -20.16 -7.19
C PHE A 113 22.27 -20.33 -5.69
N CYS A 114 21.01 -20.54 -5.31
CA CYS A 114 20.65 -20.81 -3.91
C CYS A 114 21.39 -22.01 -3.33
N ARG A 115 21.51 -23.10 -4.10
CA ARG A 115 22.22 -24.32 -3.67
C ARG A 115 23.71 -24.09 -3.49
N GLU A 116 24.36 -23.43 -4.44
CA GLU A 116 25.80 -23.16 -4.43
C GLU A 116 26.19 -22.28 -3.23
N HIS A 117 25.38 -21.26 -2.94
CA HIS A 117 25.62 -20.32 -1.84
C HIS A 117 25.00 -20.76 -0.50
N LYS A 118 24.35 -21.93 -0.45
CA LYS A 118 23.62 -22.43 0.73
C LYS A 118 22.63 -21.41 1.31
N THR A 119 21.97 -20.67 0.42
CA THR A 119 20.97 -19.65 0.78
C THR A 119 19.59 -20.09 0.35
N ASP A 120 18.57 -19.71 1.11
CA ASP A 120 17.17 -19.92 0.75
C ASP A 120 16.56 -18.70 0.01
N PRO A 121 15.36 -18.85 -0.59
CA PRO A 121 14.66 -17.75 -1.24
C PRO A 121 14.34 -16.57 -0.31
N HIS A 122 14.12 -16.83 0.98
CA HIS A 122 13.84 -15.79 1.97
C HIS A 122 15.07 -14.89 2.18
N THR A 123 16.27 -15.48 2.22
CA THR A 123 17.55 -14.78 2.31
C THR A 123 17.74 -13.87 1.10
N LEU A 124 17.40 -14.33 -0.12
CA LEU A 124 17.43 -13.48 -1.32
C LEU A 124 16.45 -12.30 -1.21
N ALA A 125 15.25 -12.52 -0.66
CA ALA A 125 14.27 -11.46 -0.41
C ALA A 125 14.81 -10.41 0.59
N MET A 126 15.51 -10.86 1.63
CA MET A 126 16.14 -9.99 2.62
C MET A 126 17.29 -9.17 2.01
N VAL A 127 18.17 -9.79 1.24
CA VAL A 127 19.22 -9.09 0.50
C VAL A 127 18.60 -8.06 -0.46
N SER A 128 17.54 -8.41 -1.17
CA SER A 128 16.81 -7.48 -2.03
C SER A 128 16.32 -6.24 -1.27
N ARG A 129 15.70 -6.42 -0.09
CA ARG A 129 15.22 -5.31 0.74
C ARG A 129 16.36 -4.40 1.18
N ILE A 130 17.53 -4.96 1.50
CA ILE A 130 18.72 -4.18 1.85
C ILE A 130 19.18 -3.33 0.64
N LEU A 131 19.33 -3.96 -0.53
CA LEU A 131 19.77 -3.28 -1.75
C LEU A 131 18.79 -2.21 -2.23
N ASN A 132 17.49 -2.42 -2.05
CA ASN A 132 16.46 -1.44 -2.43
C ASN A 132 16.53 -0.14 -1.61
N LYS A 133 17.12 -0.19 -0.41
CA LYS A 133 17.38 1.00 0.44
C LYS A 133 18.68 1.72 0.09
N ASN A 134 19.45 1.20 -0.87
CA ASN A 134 20.72 1.81 -1.26
C ASN A 134 20.48 3.03 -2.18
N HIS A 135 21.24 4.10 -2.00
CA HIS A 135 21.12 5.30 -2.84
C HIS A 135 21.54 5.06 -4.30
N ALA A 136 22.43 4.10 -4.54
CA ALA A 136 22.90 3.76 -5.87
C ALA A 136 21.80 3.03 -6.67
N ARG A 137 21.29 3.69 -7.71
CA ARG A 137 20.26 3.14 -8.60
C ARG A 137 20.59 1.75 -9.17
N PRO A 138 21.82 1.44 -9.61
CA PRO A 138 22.14 0.08 -10.08
C PRO A 138 21.94 -0.98 -9.01
N LEU A 139 22.30 -0.71 -7.75
CA LEU A 139 22.09 -1.63 -6.63
C LEU A 139 20.60 -1.82 -6.33
N ARG A 140 19.79 -0.75 -6.39
CA ARG A 140 18.33 -0.88 -6.27
C ARG A 140 17.75 -1.80 -7.35
N LYS A 141 18.16 -1.63 -8.61
CA LYS A 141 17.73 -2.53 -9.71
C LYS A 141 18.19 -3.98 -9.52
N MET A 142 19.36 -4.18 -8.92
CA MET A 142 19.85 -5.51 -8.54
C MET A 142 18.96 -6.12 -7.46
N GLY A 143 18.63 -5.34 -6.43
CA GLY A 143 17.65 -5.71 -5.41
C GLY A 143 16.30 -6.09 -6.01
N GLU A 144 15.75 -5.29 -6.92
CA GLU A 144 14.50 -5.61 -7.63
C GLU A 144 14.57 -6.96 -8.37
N ASN A 145 15.69 -7.25 -9.05
CA ASN A 145 15.89 -8.55 -9.71
C ASN A 145 15.96 -9.70 -8.71
N MET A 146 16.67 -9.52 -7.59
CA MET A 146 16.73 -10.52 -6.52
C MET A 146 15.35 -10.81 -5.91
N MET A 147 14.50 -9.79 -5.76
CA MET A 147 13.11 -10.00 -5.30
C MET A 147 12.32 -10.87 -6.27
N VAL A 148 12.46 -10.62 -7.58
CA VAL A 148 11.82 -11.44 -8.61
C VAL A 148 12.36 -12.87 -8.57
N CYS A 149 13.66 -13.07 -8.36
CA CYS A 149 14.25 -14.40 -8.21
C CYS A 149 13.66 -15.14 -6.99
N ALA A 150 13.58 -14.48 -5.83
CA ALA A 150 12.96 -15.04 -4.63
C ALA A 150 11.49 -15.41 -4.88
N ALA A 151 10.74 -14.57 -5.59
CA ALA A 151 9.35 -14.84 -5.99
C ALA A 151 9.23 -16.04 -6.95
N VAL A 152 10.11 -16.12 -7.95
CA VAL A 152 10.20 -17.25 -8.88
C VAL A 152 10.52 -18.54 -8.13
N LEU A 153 11.35 -18.47 -7.08
CA LEU A 153 11.69 -19.61 -6.22
C LEU A 153 10.58 -19.99 -5.24
N GLY A 154 9.61 -19.11 -5.00
CA GLY A 154 8.40 -19.42 -4.24
C GLY A 154 8.31 -18.79 -2.87
N ASP A 155 9.16 -17.81 -2.56
CA ASP A 155 8.98 -17.02 -1.34
C ASP A 155 7.68 -16.20 -1.45
N LEU A 156 6.69 -16.50 -0.60
CA LEU A 156 5.35 -15.89 -0.66
C LEU A 156 5.41 -14.37 -0.49
N ASN A 157 6.20 -13.88 0.48
CA ASN A 157 6.39 -12.45 0.70
C ASN A 157 6.91 -11.73 -0.55
N SER A 158 7.87 -12.35 -1.24
CA SER A 158 8.42 -11.83 -2.50
C SER A 158 7.40 -11.90 -3.63
N ILE A 159 6.63 -12.97 -3.74
CA ILE A 159 5.52 -13.09 -4.70
C ILE A 159 4.53 -11.94 -4.52
N VAL A 160 4.05 -11.74 -3.28
CA VAL A 160 3.11 -10.66 -2.94
C VAL A 160 3.72 -9.30 -3.24
N ALA A 161 4.97 -9.04 -2.85
CA ALA A 161 5.65 -7.77 -3.10
C ALA A 161 5.80 -7.45 -4.59
N VAL A 162 6.26 -8.43 -5.39
CA VAL A 162 6.46 -8.27 -6.84
C VAL A 162 5.13 -8.06 -7.55
N LEU A 163 4.12 -8.85 -7.23
CA LEU A 163 2.80 -8.74 -7.86
C LEU A 163 2.06 -7.47 -7.42
N ASN A 164 2.20 -7.02 -6.17
CA ASN A 164 1.63 -5.76 -5.70
C ASN A 164 2.29 -4.55 -6.39
N LYS A 165 3.61 -4.60 -6.64
CA LYS A 165 4.29 -3.59 -7.47
C LYS A 165 3.78 -3.62 -8.91
N ALA A 166 3.64 -4.80 -9.50
CA ALA A 166 3.13 -4.95 -10.86
C ALA A 166 1.67 -4.47 -10.99
N LEU A 167 0.83 -4.73 -9.99
CA LEU A 167 -0.56 -4.28 -9.92
C LEU A 167 -0.65 -2.75 -9.93
N ARG A 168 0.17 -2.07 -9.10
CA ARG A 168 0.23 -0.60 -9.03
C ARG A 168 0.71 0.04 -10.35
N ASN A 169 1.62 -0.62 -11.05
CA ASN A 169 2.20 -0.11 -12.30
C ASN A 169 1.44 -0.56 -13.56
N ASP A 170 0.33 -1.30 -13.42
CA ASP A 170 -0.41 -1.94 -14.52
C ASP A 170 0.45 -2.86 -15.41
N GLN A 171 1.35 -3.61 -14.78
CA GLN A 171 2.34 -4.48 -15.43
C GLN A 171 2.07 -5.98 -15.21
N LEU A 172 0.87 -6.36 -14.78
CA LEU A 172 0.53 -7.77 -14.48
C LEU A 172 0.75 -8.74 -15.65
N ARG A 173 0.73 -8.25 -16.89
CA ARG A 173 0.91 -9.06 -18.11
C ARG A 173 2.38 -9.32 -18.48
N HIS A 174 3.34 -8.84 -17.68
CA HIS A 174 4.75 -9.01 -18.01
C HIS A 174 5.16 -10.50 -17.90
N PRO A 175 5.87 -11.06 -18.90
CA PRO A 175 6.28 -12.48 -18.90
C PRO A 175 7.01 -12.98 -17.64
N HIS A 176 7.81 -12.16 -16.97
CA HIS A 176 8.54 -12.57 -15.75
C HIS A 176 7.62 -12.81 -14.54
N LEU A 177 6.35 -12.41 -14.62
CA LEU A 177 5.36 -12.60 -13.57
C LEU A 177 4.58 -13.91 -13.69
N LEU A 178 4.76 -14.68 -14.77
CA LEU A 178 4.00 -15.91 -15.01
C LEU A 178 4.23 -16.95 -13.90
N LEU A 179 5.49 -17.17 -13.50
CA LEU A 179 5.82 -18.09 -12.40
C LEU A 179 5.34 -17.56 -11.04
N PRO A 180 5.64 -16.32 -10.62
CA PRO A 180 5.06 -15.75 -9.39
C PRO A 180 3.53 -15.83 -9.33
N MET A 181 2.83 -15.52 -10.42
CA MET A 181 1.37 -15.62 -10.51
C MET A 181 0.87 -17.05 -10.32
N THR A 182 1.53 -18.02 -10.96
CA THR A 182 1.18 -19.44 -10.84
C THR A 182 1.35 -19.93 -9.41
N LYS A 183 2.44 -19.53 -8.74
CA LYS A 183 2.69 -19.86 -7.33
C LYS A 183 1.72 -19.16 -6.38
N LEU A 184 1.38 -17.89 -6.63
CA LEU A 184 0.36 -17.19 -5.86
C LEU A 184 -0.97 -17.95 -5.90
N LYS A 185 -1.41 -18.35 -7.10
CA LYS A 185 -2.64 -19.13 -7.28
C LYS A 185 -2.57 -20.47 -6.54
N PHE A 186 -1.41 -21.13 -6.55
CA PHE A 186 -1.19 -22.36 -5.78
C PHE A 186 -1.37 -22.12 -4.28
N TYR A 187 -0.70 -21.12 -3.69
CA TYR A 187 -0.85 -20.79 -2.26
C TYR A 187 -2.28 -20.39 -1.90
N ALA A 188 -2.94 -19.59 -2.75
CA ALA A 188 -4.32 -19.20 -2.55
C ALA A 188 -5.27 -20.42 -2.58
N ASN A 189 -5.03 -21.40 -3.45
CA ASN A 189 -5.80 -22.63 -3.48
C ASN A 189 -5.54 -23.54 -2.26
N GLN A 190 -4.39 -23.41 -1.61
CA GLN A 190 -4.06 -24.12 -0.36
C GLN A 190 -4.69 -23.51 0.90
N GLY A 191 -5.44 -22.41 0.79
CA GLY A 191 -6.03 -21.79 1.97
C GLY A 191 -5.21 -20.65 2.57
N ASN A 192 -4.07 -20.27 1.98
CA ASN A 192 -3.24 -19.21 2.57
C ASN A 192 -3.95 -17.83 2.47
N PRO A 193 -4.26 -17.16 3.60
CA PRO A 193 -5.06 -15.92 3.58
C PRO A 193 -4.40 -14.77 2.83
N GLU A 194 -3.11 -14.54 3.04
CA GLU A 194 -2.35 -13.47 2.36
C GLU A 194 -2.36 -13.67 0.84
N ALA A 195 -2.13 -14.90 0.39
CA ALA A 195 -2.17 -15.27 -1.02
C ALA A 195 -3.56 -15.08 -1.63
N MET A 196 -4.62 -15.46 -0.89
CA MET A 196 -6.01 -15.27 -1.32
C MET A 196 -6.36 -13.78 -1.45
N VAL A 197 -5.97 -12.93 -0.50
CA VAL A 197 -6.19 -11.47 -0.58
C VAL A 197 -5.50 -10.90 -1.81
N MET A 198 -4.23 -11.23 -2.02
CA MET A 198 -3.48 -10.71 -3.16
C MET A 198 -4.05 -11.21 -4.50
N TYR A 199 -4.45 -12.48 -4.59
CA TYR A 199 -5.07 -13.05 -5.78
C TYR A 199 -6.45 -12.44 -6.05
N GLY A 200 -7.25 -12.21 -5.01
CA GLY A 200 -8.53 -11.49 -5.10
C GLY A 200 -8.37 -10.09 -5.68
N ARG A 201 -7.33 -9.35 -5.27
CA ARG A 201 -7.02 -8.01 -5.84
C ARG A 201 -6.65 -8.07 -7.32
N ILE A 202 -5.92 -9.11 -7.74
CA ILE A 202 -5.61 -9.33 -9.16
C ILE A 202 -6.89 -9.64 -9.95
N LEU A 203 -7.76 -10.52 -9.44
CA LEU A 203 -9.04 -10.84 -10.06
C LEU A 203 -9.92 -9.59 -10.22
N ASP A 204 -9.99 -8.73 -9.19
CA ASP A 204 -10.75 -7.48 -9.28
C ASP A 204 -10.18 -6.55 -10.37
N ARG A 205 -8.85 -6.44 -10.48
CA ARG A 205 -8.19 -5.67 -11.55
C ARG A 205 -8.46 -6.23 -12.94
N GLU A 206 -8.60 -7.55 -13.06
CA GLU A 206 -9.02 -8.26 -14.28
C GLU A 206 -10.53 -8.18 -14.54
N LYS A 207 -11.29 -7.45 -13.71
CA LYS A 207 -12.76 -7.31 -13.78
C LYS A 207 -13.53 -8.59 -13.50
N LYS A 208 -12.92 -9.57 -12.83
CA LYS A 208 -13.55 -10.82 -12.38
C LYS A 208 -14.10 -10.64 -10.96
N HIS A 209 -15.04 -9.70 -10.81
CA HIS A 209 -15.51 -9.24 -9.50
C HIS A 209 -16.16 -10.33 -8.65
N GLY A 210 -16.90 -11.26 -9.28
CA GLY A 210 -17.51 -12.39 -8.58
C GLY A 210 -16.47 -13.36 -7.99
N GLU A 211 -15.42 -13.68 -8.77
CA GLU A 211 -14.32 -14.53 -8.28
C GLU A 211 -13.52 -13.81 -7.19
N ALA A 212 -13.27 -12.51 -7.34
CA ALA A 212 -12.60 -11.69 -6.33
C ALA A 212 -13.38 -11.69 -5.00
N ALA A 213 -14.70 -11.46 -5.06
CA ALA A 213 -15.58 -11.48 -3.89
C ALA A 213 -15.55 -12.85 -3.19
N ALA A 214 -15.59 -13.94 -3.96
CA ALA A 214 -15.49 -15.30 -3.41
C ALA A 214 -14.14 -15.54 -2.70
N MET A 215 -13.03 -15.01 -3.22
CA MET A 215 -11.73 -15.11 -2.56
C MET A 215 -11.69 -14.31 -1.26
N PHE A 216 -12.20 -13.08 -1.23
CA PHE A 216 -12.24 -12.28 0.00
C PHE A 216 -13.17 -12.88 1.06
N GLN A 217 -14.31 -13.45 0.64
CA GLN A 217 -15.21 -14.15 1.55
C GLN A 217 -14.53 -15.34 2.24
N LYS A 218 -13.79 -16.17 1.48
CA LYS A 218 -13.04 -17.30 2.05
C LYS A 218 -12.02 -16.85 3.11
N VAL A 219 -11.34 -15.73 2.86
CA VAL A 219 -10.43 -15.15 3.86
C VAL A 219 -11.20 -14.73 5.10
N ALA A 220 -12.33 -14.03 4.94
CA ALA A 220 -13.15 -13.59 6.07
C ALA A 220 -13.77 -14.73 6.91
N GLU A 221 -13.84 -15.94 6.36
CA GLU A 221 -14.30 -17.17 7.03
C GLU A 221 -13.15 -17.99 7.65
N THR A 222 -11.90 -17.58 7.46
CA THR A 222 -10.74 -18.29 8.02
C THR A 222 -10.80 -18.26 9.56
N PRO A 223 -10.52 -19.40 10.24
CA PRO A 223 -10.54 -19.45 11.70
C PRO A 223 -9.65 -18.38 12.33
N ARG A 224 -10.17 -17.74 13.37
CA ARG A 224 -9.48 -16.68 14.08
C ARG A 224 -8.51 -17.27 15.10
N ASP A 225 -7.21 -17.13 14.84
CA ASP A 225 -6.14 -17.43 15.79
C ASP A 225 -5.28 -16.20 16.14
N GLY A 226 -5.66 -15.03 15.64
CA GLY A 226 -4.93 -13.76 15.81
C GLY A 226 -3.81 -13.54 14.80
N SER A 227 -3.29 -14.60 14.16
CA SER A 227 -2.17 -14.50 13.22
C SER A 227 -2.58 -13.97 11.84
N VAL A 228 -3.88 -14.07 11.51
CA VAL A 228 -4.47 -13.71 10.21
C VAL A 228 -5.48 -12.56 10.31
N ASP A 229 -5.60 -11.93 11.48
CA ASP A 229 -6.59 -10.86 11.73
C ASP A 229 -6.38 -9.67 10.77
N ALA A 230 -5.12 -9.38 10.41
CA ALA A 230 -4.80 -8.32 9.46
C ALA A 230 -5.29 -8.66 8.04
N GLU A 231 -5.06 -9.89 7.57
CA GLU A 231 -5.53 -10.38 6.27
C GLU A 231 -7.05 -10.42 6.20
N ILE A 232 -7.72 -10.85 7.28
CA ILE A 232 -9.18 -10.85 7.38
C ILE A 232 -9.73 -9.43 7.30
N GLY A 233 -9.18 -8.51 8.10
CA GLY A 233 -9.54 -7.09 8.07
C GLY A 233 -9.40 -6.53 6.65
N ASN A 234 -8.26 -6.76 6.00
CA ASN A 234 -8.01 -6.30 4.63
C ASN A 234 -8.97 -6.92 3.61
N ALA A 235 -9.30 -8.21 3.72
CA ALA A 235 -10.24 -8.87 2.83
C ALA A 235 -11.65 -8.26 2.94
N LEU A 236 -12.09 -7.96 4.16
CA LEU A 236 -13.38 -7.31 4.42
C LEU A 236 -13.43 -5.89 3.81
N ILE A 237 -12.32 -5.14 3.85
CA ILE A 237 -12.24 -3.86 3.13
C ILE A 237 -12.42 -4.03 1.63
N GLN A 238 -11.68 -4.98 1.04
CA GLN A 238 -11.79 -5.21 -0.41
C GLN A 238 -13.19 -5.67 -0.80
N GLN A 239 -13.79 -6.57 -0.01
CA GLN A 239 -15.16 -7.01 -0.21
C GLN A 239 -16.17 -5.84 -0.11
N GLY A 240 -16.02 -4.98 0.90
CA GLY A 240 -16.87 -3.80 1.05
C GLY A 240 -16.73 -2.83 -0.12
N ASN A 241 -15.52 -2.64 -0.64
CA ASN A 241 -15.28 -1.83 -1.85
C ASN A 241 -15.99 -2.42 -3.08
N LEU A 242 -15.99 -3.75 -3.26
CA LEU A 242 -16.72 -4.41 -4.34
C LEU A 242 -18.23 -4.15 -4.21
N TYR A 243 -18.80 -4.38 -3.02
CA TYR A 243 -20.23 -4.14 -2.77
C TYR A 243 -20.62 -2.69 -2.99
N TYR A 244 -19.80 -1.75 -2.52
CA TYR A 244 -20.07 -0.33 -2.69
C TYR A 244 -20.11 0.06 -4.17
N ARG A 245 -19.16 -0.43 -4.97
CA ARG A 245 -19.11 -0.22 -6.42
C ARG A 245 -20.32 -0.80 -7.14
N ASP A 246 -20.82 -1.94 -6.67
CA ASP A 246 -22.01 -2.62 -7.21
C ASP A 246 -23.34 -1.99 -6.72
N GLY A 247 -23.29 -0.89 -5.95
CA GLY A 247 -24.47 -0.22 -5.41
C GLY A 247 -25.09 -0.88 -4.17
N LYS A 248 -24.48 -1.95 -3.67
CA LYS A 248 -24.89 -2.73 -2.48
C LYS A 248 -24.38 -2.06 -1.20
N LYS A 249 -24.97 -0.90 -0.88
CA LYS A 249 -24.47 0.00 0.18
C LYS A 249 -24.55 -0.61 1.58
N GLU A 250 -25.59 -1.37 1.90
CA GLU A 250 -25.74 -1.97 3.23
C GLU A 250 -24.75 -3.13 3.42
N GLU A 251 -24.54 -3.96 2.41
CA GLU A 251 -23.53 -5.01 2.44
C GLU A 251 -22.12 -4.44 2.56
N ALA A 252 -21.82 -3.36 1.83
CA ALA A 252 -20.57 -2.63 1.98
C ALA A 252 -20.39 -2.10 3.41
N ARG A 253 -21.45 -1.49 3.98
CA ARG A 253 -21.45 -0.99 5.35
C ARG A 253 -21.17 -2.09 6.37
N MET A 254 -21.79 -3.26 6.20
CA MET A 254 -21.57 -4.41 7.08
C MET A 254 -20.12 -4.91 7.01
N SER A 255 -19.56 -5.02 5.81
CA SER A 255 -18.14 -5.40 5.62
C SER A 255 -17.18 -4.38 6.26
N PHE A 256 -17.38 -3.09 6.02
CA PHE A 256 -16.53 -2.04 6.61
C PHE A 256 -16.68 -1.99 8.15
N LYS A 257 -17.90 -2.14 8.66
CA LYS A 257 -18.16 -2.20 10.10
C LYS A 257 -17.45 -3.38 10.75
N LYS A 258 -17.50 -4.55 10.12
CA LYS A 258 -16.79 -5.75 10.59
C LYS A 258 -15.28 -5.50 10.62
N ALA A 259 -14.70 -5.00 9.51
CA ALA A 259 -13.28 -4.68 9.44
C ALA A 259 -12.84 -3.67 10.52
N ALA A 260 -13.63 -2.60 10.71
CA ALA A 260 -13.34 -1.54 11.66
C ALA A 260 -13.46 -1.99 13.12
N LEU A 261 -14.59 -2.62 13.48
CA LEU A 261 -14.93 -2.84 14.89
C LEU A 261 -14.48 -4.19 15.43
N GLU A 262 -14.40 -5.23 14.59
CA GLU A 262 -13.97 -6.56 15.02
C GLU A 262 -12.47 -6.79 14.84
N PHE A 263 -11.88 -6.17 13.80
CA PHE A 263 -10.47 -6.34 13.44
C PHE A 263 -9.63 -5.07 13.62
N ASP A 264 -10.22 -4.01 14.18
CA ASP A 264 -9.58 -2.70 14.42
C ASP A 264 -8.83 -2.17 13.18
N ASN A 265 -9.33 -2.46 11.97
CA ASN A 265 -8.67 -2.10 10.74
C ASN A 265 -8.82 -0.58 10.47
N PRO A 266 -7.72 0.18 10.36
CA PRO A 266 -7.79 1.63 10.16
C PRO A 266 -8.48 2.09 8.89
N GLU A 267 -8.27 1.37 7.77
CA GLU A 267 -8.97 1.66 6.52
C GLU A 267 -10.48 1.36 6.68
N GLY A 268 -10.84 0.36 7.48
CA GLY A 268 -12.23 0.07 7.85
C GLY A 268 -12.93 1.23 8.52
N TYR A 269 -12.30 1.86 9.51
CA TYR A 269 -12.85 3.06 10.14
C TYR A 269 -13.07 4.18 9.13
N TYR A 270 -12.09 4.44 8.25
CA TYR A 270 -12.23 5.47 7.22
C TYR A 270 -13.38 5.16 6.25
N LYS A 271 -13.42 3.95 5.68
CA LYS A 271 -14.48 3.56 4.72
C LYS A 271 -15.86 3.58 5.35
N LEU A 272 -15.98 3.17 6.61
CA LEU A 272 -17.23 3.24 7.36
C LEU A 272 -17.65 4.70 7.57
N ALA A 273 -16.75 5.57 8.03
CA ALA A 273 -17.04 6.98 8.23
C ALA A 273 -17.40 7.69 6.91
N TYR A 274 -16.75 7.33 5.81
CA TYR A 274 -16.98 7.90 4.48
C TYR A 274 -18.43 7.67 4.00
N ILE A 275 -19.02 6.51 4.31
CA ILE A 275 -20.41 6.21 3.92
C ILE A 275 -21.45 6.65 4.95
N MET A 276 -21.03 7.14 6.12
CA MET A 276 -21.94 7.63 7.16
C MET A 276 -22.44 9.05 6.85
N PRO A 277 -23.69 9.38 7.22
CA PRO A 277 -24.20 10.74 7.15
C PRO A 277 -23.32 11.71 7.93
N ASP A 278 -23.22 12.97 7.47
CA ASP A 278 -22.41 13.99 8.15
C ASP A 278 -22.92 14.32 9.56
N GLN A 279 -24.21 14.08 9.83
CA GLN A 279 -24.83 14.31 11.14
C GLN A 279 -24.63 13.14 12.11
N ASP A 280 -24.01 12.03 11.68
CA ASP A 280 -23.79 10.89 12.56
C ASP A 280 -22.68 11.22 13.58
N PRO A 281 -22.99 11.17 14.89
CA PRO A 281 -22.03 11.56 15.93
C PRO A 281 -20.79 10.65 15.97
N LEU A 282 -20.87 9.42 15.44
CA LEU A 282 -19.74 8.49 15.43
C LEU A 282 -18.78 8.74 14.26
N LYS A 283 -19.17 9.53 13.25
CA LYS A 283 -18.37 9.77 12.05
C LYS A 283 -17.03 10.41 12.39
N GLU A 284 -17.04 11.44 13.22
CA GLU A 284 -15.81 12.13 13.66
C GLU A 284 -14.88 11.15 14.41
N THR A 285 -15.42 10.34 15.33
CA THR A 285 -14.63 9.38 16.09
C THR A 285 -13.93 8.36 15.18
N TYR A 286 -14.61 7.86 14.16
CA TYR A 286 -14.02 6.91 13.22
C TYR A 286 -12.99 7.56 12.29
N LEU A 287 -13.24 8.79 11.83
CA LEU A 287 -12.24 9.55 11.07
C LEU A 287 -10.97 9.79 11.89
N LEU A 288 -11.11 10.17 13.17
CA LEU A 288 -9.96 10.38 14.06
C LEU A 288 -9.16 9.10 14.29
N LYS A 289 -9.82 7.94 14.47
CA LYS A 289 -9.13 6.65 14.57
C LYS A 289 -8.31 6.33 13.32
N ALA A 290 -8.91 6.49 12.14
CA ALA A 290 -8.22 6.26 10.88
C ALA A 290 -7.06 7.26 10.66
N ALA A 291 -7.28 8.53 10.98
CA ALA A 291 -6.27 9.59 10.87
C ALA A 291 -5.10 9.37 11.83
N ALA A 292 -5.36 8.91 13.06
CA ALA A 292 -4.32 8.54 14.03
C ALA A 292 -3.44 7.38 13.52
N SER A 293 -4.01 6.47 12.73
CA SER A 293 -3.28 5.43 12.01
C SER A 293 -2.67 5.90 10.68
N ARG A 294 -2.63 7.21 10.42
CA ARG A 294 -2.04 7.84 9.24
C ARG A 294 -2.70 7.45 7.90
N ILE A 295 -4.00 7.13 7.92
CA ILE A 295 -4.76 7.05 6.67
C ILE A 295 -4.90 8.47 6.11
N ARG A 296 -4.22 8.75 5.00
CA ARG A 296 -4.07 10.10 4.44
C ARG A 296 -5.42 10.74 4.14
N GLU A 297 -6.33 10.02 3.52
CA GLU A 297 -7.66 10.52 3.19
C GLU A 297 -8.46 10.87 4.45
N ALA A 298 -8.30 10.11 5.54
CA ALA A 298 -8.92 10.45 6.82
C ALA A 298 -8.31 11.72 7.43
N VAL A 299 -6.98 11.90 7.34
CA VAL A 299 -6.31 13.13 7.80
C VAL A 299 -6.86 14.36 7.05
N VAL A 300 -7.03 14.27 5.73
CA VAL A 300 -7.62 15.34 4.91
C VAL A 300 -9.05 15.66 5.36
N GLU A 301 -9.88 14.63 5.55
CA GLU A 301 -11.27 14.81 5.96
C GLU A 301 -11.39 15.40 7.38
N VAL A 302 -10.52 15.00 8.31
CA VAL A 302 -10.47 15.56 9.67
C VAL A 302 -10.04 17.02 9.64
N ALA A 303 -9.01 17.37 8.85
CA ALA A 303 -8.58 18.75 8.67
C ALA A 303 -9.71 19.62 8.10
N ALA A 304 -10.43 19.11 7.10
CA ALA A 304 -11.57 19.79 6.50
C ALA A 304 -12.75 19.92 7.48
N LEU A 305 -13.01 18.91 8.31
CA LEU A 305 -14.04 18.93 9.35
C LEU A 305 -13.77 20.05 10.35
N TYR A 306 -12.57 20.10 10.94
CA TYR A 306 -12.22 21.14 11.90
C TYR A 306 -12.13 22.54 11.28
N SER A 307 -11.73 22.65 10.01
CA SER A 307 -11.77 23.93 9.29
C SER A 307 -13.20 24.47 9.18
N ARG A 308 -14.16 23.61 8.82
CA ARG A 308 -15.57 23.99 8.75
C ARG A 308 -16.13 24.38 10.12
N THR A 309 -15.77 23.63 11.16
CA THR A 309 -16.16 23.96 12.55
C THR A 309 -15.60 25.32 12.93
N ALA A 310 -14.32 25.58 12.68
CA ALA A 310 -13.68 26.87 12.96
C ALA A 310 -14.37 28.05 12.25
N ASP A 311 -14.79 27.86 10.99
CA ASP A 311 -15.51 28.89 10.24
C ASP A 311 -16.91 29.15 10.79
N SER A 312 -17.62 28.09 11.22
CA SER A 312 -18.96 28.22 11.82
C SER A 312 -18.94 28.83 13.23
N GLU A 313 -17.85 28.60 13.97
CA GLU A 313 -17.65 28.94 15.38
C GLU A 313 -16.63 30.09 15.55
N ALA A 314 -16.40 30.92 14.52
CA ALA A 314 -15.22 31.80 14.43
C ALA A 314 -14.97 32.73 15.64
N SER A 315 -16.03 33.12 16.37
CA SER A 315 -15.94 33.97 17.57
C SER A 315 -15.86 33.19 18.89
N SER A 316 -16.09 31.88 18.87
CA SER A 316 -16.09 31.04 20.07
C SER A 316 -14.69 30.50 20.36
N GLU A 317 -14.48 30.07 21.61
CA GLU A 317 -13.25 29.37 21.98
C GLU A 317 -13.15 28.01 21.26
N GLU A 318 -14.29 27.35 21.03
CA GLU A 318 -14.38 26.09 20.28
C GLU A 318 -13.92 26.28 18.84
N GLY A 319 -14.28 27.38 18.18
CA GLY A 319 -13.82 27.69 16.82
C GLY A 319 -12.31 27.96 16.76
N ARG A 320 -11.73 28.61 17.78
CA ARG A 320 -10.27 28.80 17.88
C ARG A 320 -9.54 27.48 18.07
N GLN A 321 -10.07 26.59 18.91
CA GLN A 321 -9.51 25.25 19.12
C GLN A 321 -9.60 24.41 17.85
N ALA A 322 -10.75 24.42 17.17
CA ALA A 322 -10.94 23.74 15.90
C ALA A 322 -9.93 24.24 14.85
N LYS A 323 -9.67 25.56 14.80
CA LYS A 323 -8.66 26.12 13.89
C LYS A 323 -7.26 25.58 14.16
N MET A 324 -6.83 25.56 15.43
CA MET A 324 -5.53 25.01 15.81
C MET A 324 -5.41 23.52 15.43
N LEU A 325 -6.46 22.73 15.67
CA LEU A 325 -6.49 21.32 15.28
C LEU A 325 -6.42 21.16 13.76
N ALA A 326 -7.18 21.94 13.00
CA ALA A 326 -7.14 21.91 11.54
C ALA A 326 -5.72 22.18 11.00
N ASP A 327 -5.03 23.19 11.54
CA ASP A 327 -3.66 23.53 11.16
C ASP A 327 -2.68 22.36 11.45
N GLU A 328 -2.82 21.68 12.59
CA GLU A 328 -1.99 20.51 12.93
C GLU A 328 -2.24 19.32 11.99
N TRP A 329 -3.51 19.03 11.66
CA TRP A 329 -3.83 17.96 10.71
C TRP A 329 -3.34 18.28 9.29
N GLN A 330 -3.39 19.54 8.85
CA GLN A 330 -2.84 19.96 7.56
C GLN A 330 -1.31 19.82 7.51
N LYS A 331 -0.60 20.10 8.61
CA LYS A 331 0.85 19.84 8.71
C LYS A 331 1.14 18.34 8.57
N LEU A 332 0.35 17.48 9.22
CA LEU A 332 0.49 16.03 9.09
C LEU A 332 0.22 15.57 7.66
N GLU A 333 -0.82 16.10 7.01
CA GLU A 333 -1.11 15.83 5.60
C GLU A 333 0.09 16.16 4.71
N ALA A 334 0.68 17.34 4.88
CA ALA A 334 1.84 17.78 4.11
C ALA A 334 3.06 16.85 4.33
N HIS A 335 3.27 16.37 5.56
CA HIS A 335 4.32 15.41 5.87
C HIS A 335 4.09 14.06 5.16
N LEU A 336 2.86 13.52 5.22
CA LEU A 336 2.51 12.26 4.57
C LEU A 336 2.64 12.36 3.04
N ALA A 337 2.24 13.48 2.44
CA ALA A 337 2.42 13.73 1.02
C ALA A 337 3.91 13.80 0.61
N GLY A 338 4.79 14.28 1.51
CA GLY A 338 6.24 14.26 1.31
C GLY A 338 6.82 12.84 1.32
N GLU A 339 6.37 11.98 2.22
CA GLU A 339 6.82 10.58 2.32
C GLU A 339 6.48 9.77 1.06
N GLU A 340 5.27 9.92 0.50
CA GLU A 340 4.86 9.20 -0.72
C GLU A 340 5.72 9.57 -1.93
N ASN A 341 6.04 10.85 -2.08
CA ASN A 341 6.88 11.35 -3.16
C ASN A 341 8.35 10.92 -2.98
N GLY A 342 8.83 10.79 -1.74
CA GLY A 342 10.16 10.26 -1.43
C GLY A 342 10.28 8.74 -1.62
N ALA A 343 9.21 7.98 -1.37
CA ALA A 343 9.18 6.53 -1.56
C ALA A 343 9.06 6.10 -3.03
N ALA A 344 8.65 7.00 -3.92
CA ALA A 344 8.56 6.78 -5.37
C ALA A 344 9.87 7.10 -6.14
N ALA A 345 10.89 7.68 -5.47
CA ALA A 345 12.19 8.05 -6.04
C ALA A 345 13.26 7.00 -5.75
#